data_AF-A0A7C3PX85-F1
#
_entry.id   AF-A0A7C3PX85-F1
#
_cell.length_a   1.000
_cell.length_b   1.000
_cell.length_c   1.000
_cell.angle_alpha   90.00
_cell.angle_beta   90.00
_cell.angle_gamma   90.00
#
_symmetry.space_group_name_H-M   'P 1'
#
loop_
_entity.id
_entity.type
_entity.pdbx_description
1 polymer ?
#
loop_
_entity_poly.entity_id
_entity_poly.type
_entity_poly.pdbx_seq_one_letter_code
_entity_poly.pdbx_strand_id
1 'polypeptide(L)'
;MILLLILLIPVAAAAVAYVLPSDRIRPWILPVASTGQLAAVIQAIRGGPVATADGWLNLDPLGIPILLCVSVLFLCLSLYAPGYLRLRRNRPNRIFCTCLLLQMGMMSLVVFAHHLGLMWVAIEATTLVSSPSLYFNQTPRSLEAAWKYLLICSVGIALALLGSFFLAYSALKGGLHSTLLFDDLISNAGSLSKPWLHAAFVTLLVGYGTKMGLAPMHTWKPDAYGEAPGIVGALLAGGLTNCGFIAILRFQMITQAAGDAAFVSRTLIGMGLLS
;
A
#
# COMPACT_ATOMS: atom_id res chain seq x y z
N MET A 1 3.15 -15.60 15.37
CA MET A 1 3.90 -16.40 14.36
C MET A 1 3.29 -16.30 12.95
N ILE A 2 1.97 -16.43 12.79
CA ILE A 2 1.34 -16.43 11.46
C ILE A 2 1.43 -15.10 10.70
N LEU A 3 1.35 -13.95 11.41
CA LEU A 3 1.53 -12.63 10.82
C LEU A 3 2.90 -12.47 10.15
N LEU A 4 3.96 -12.91 10.86
CA LEU A 4 5.31 -12.89 10.32
C LEU A 4 5.43 -13.77 9.08
N LEU A 5 4.76 -14.93 9.03
CA LEU A 5 4.75 -15.77 7.83
C LEU A 5 4.13 -15.03 6.63
N ILE A 6 3.01 -14.34 6.80
CA ILE A 6 2.35 -13.59 5.73
C ILE A 6 3.28 -12.51 5.14
N LEU A 7 4.07 -11.84 5.99
CA LEU A 7 5.01 -10.81 5.57
C LEU A 7 6.34 -11.37 5.03
N LEU A 8 6.83 -12.48 5.59
CA LEU A 8 8.11 -13.07 5.23
C LEU A 8 8.04 -13.94 3.97
N ILE A 9 6.91 -14.59 3.68
CA ILE A 9 6.77 -15.43 2.48
C ILE A 9 7.11 -14.65 1.20
N PRO A 10 6.52 -13.46 0.93
CA PRO A 10 6.84 -12.72 -0.29
C PRO A 10 8.28 -12.20 -0.31
N VAL A 11 8.84 -11.81 0.83
CA VAL A 11 10.23 -11.30 0.92
C VAL A 11 11.25 -12.42 0.69
N ALA A 12 11.05 -13.58 1.32
CA ALA A 12 11.89 -14.76 1.11
C ALA A 12 11.78 -15.26 -0.34
N ALA A 13 10.57 -15.31 -0.89
CA ALA A 13 10.34 -15.66 -2.29
C ALA A 13 11.03 -14.66 -3.24
N ALA A 14 11.01 -13.36 -2.94
CA ALA A 14 11.71 -12.35 -3.72
C ALA A 14 13.23 -12.57 -3.72
N ALA A 15 13.82 -12.89 -2.57
CA ALA A 15 15.25 -13.22 -2.47
C ALA A 15 15.59 -14.46 -3.31
N VAL A 16 14.77 -15.52 -3.23
CA VAL A 16 14.93 -16.72 -4.07
C VAL A 16 14.80 -16.37 -5.55
N ALA A 17 13.82 -15.56 -5.94
CA ALA A 17 13.63 -15.15 -7.33
C ALA A 17 14.82 -14.34 -7.87
N TYR A 18 15.43 -13.50 -7.04
CA TYR A 18 16.59 -12.69 -7.41
C TYR A 18 17.84 -13.54 -7.66
N VAL A 19 18.11 -14.51 -6.77
CA VAL A 19 19.29 -15.39 -6.85
C VAL A 19 19.13 -16.45 -7.94
N LEU A 20 17.91 -16.90 -8.23
CA LEU A 20 17.66 -17.95 -9.21
C LEU A 20 18.10 -17.48 -10.63
N PRO A 21 19.03 -18.18 -11.30
CA PRO A 21 19.56 -17.74 -12.59
C PRO A 21 18.58 -18.00 -13.75
N SER A 22 17.67 -18.96 -13.61
CA SER A 22 16.81 -19.41 -14.72
C SER A 22 15.56 -18.54 -14.91
N ASP A 23 15.52 -17.82 -16.03
CA ASP A 23 14.36 -17.02 -16.46
C ASP A 23 13.12 -17.86 -16.78
N ARG A 24 13.27 -19.18 -17.00
CA ARG A 24 12.16 -20.10 -17.27
C ARG A 24 11.47 -20.56 -15.99
N ILE A 25 12.25 -20.77 -14.92
CA ILE A 25 11.76 -21.32 -13.65
C ILE A 25 11.31 -20.19 -12.72
N ARG A 26 12.01 -19.04 -12.74
CA ARG A 26 11.74 -17.89 -11.84
C ARG A 26 10.27 -17.46 -11.78
N PRO A 27 9.52 -17.35 -12.90
CA PRO A 27 8.11 -16.95 -12.84
C PRO A 27 7.23 -17.89 -12.02
N TRP A 28 7.58 -19.16 -11.89
CA TRP A 28 6.81 -20.15 -11.11
C TRP A 28 6.92 -19.95 -9.60
N ILE A 29 7.87 -19.13 -9.13
CA ILE A 29 7.93 -18.73 -7.72
C ILE A 29 6.71 -17.88 -7.35
N LEU A 30 6.21 -17.07 -8.28
CA LEU A 30 5.07 -16.17 -8.06
C LEU A 30 3.81 -16.93 -7.57
N PRO A 31 3.29 -17.95 -8.30
CA PRO A 31 2.09 -18.68 -7.87
C PRO A 31 2.32 -19.54 -6.62
N VAL A 32 3.53 -20.06 -6.43
CA VAL A 32 3.87 -20.85 -5.23
C VAL A 32 3.83 -19.96 -3.98
N ALA A 33 4.50 -18.80 -4.03
CA ALA A 33 4.54 -17.85 -2.92
C ALA A 33 3.16 -17.26 -2.63
N SER A 34 2.39 -16.90 -3.67
CA SER A 34 1.07 -16.31 -3.51
C SER A 34 0.05 -17.30 -2.93
N THR A 35 0.11 -18.57 -3.32
CA THR A 35 -0.72 -19.63 -2.73
C THR A 35 -0.38 -19.84 -1.26
N GLY A 36 0.92 -19.91 -0.94
CA GLY A 36 1.38 -20.04 0.45
C GLY A 36 0.96 -18.86 1.33
N GLN A 37 1.09 -17.64 0.83
CA GLN A 37 0.65 -16.44 1.54
C GLN A 37 -0.87 -16.43 1.71
N LEU A 38 -1.66 -16.76 0.67
CA LEU A 38 -3.12 -16.75 0.77
C LEU A 38 -3.61 -17.80 1.78
N ALA A 39 -2.99 -18.98 1.80
CA ALA A 39 -3.26 -20.00 2.81
C ALA A 39 -2.97 -19.49 4.23
N ALA A 40 -1.85 -18.78 4.43
CA ALA A 40 -1.53 -18.15 5.71
C ALA A 40 -2.53 -17.05 6.11
N VAL A 41 -3.01 -16.26 5.15
CA VAL A 41 -4.08 -15.25 5.36
C VAL A 41 -5.38 -15.93 5.80
N ILE A 42 -5.81 -16.99 5.11
CA ILE A 42 -7.04 -17.72 5.46
C ILE A 42 -6.93 -18.33 6.86
N GLN A 43 -5.76 -18.90 7.19
CA GLN A 43 -5.51 -19.43 8.54
C GLN A 43 -5.51 -18.33 9.60
N ALA A 44 -4.92 -17.18 9.33
CA ALA A 44 -4.92 -16.03 10.24
C ALA A 44 -6.34 -15.55 10.55
N ILE A 45 -7.19 -15.43 9.52
CA ILE A 45 -8.60 -15.02 9.69
C ILE A 45 -9.40 -16.02 10.53
N ARG A 46 -9.14 -17.33 10.38
CA ARG A 46 -9.80 -18.39 11.17
C ARG A 46 -9.30 -18.48 12.60
N GLY A 47 -8.05 -18.06 12.85
CA GLY A 47 -7.35 -18.22 14.14
C GLY A 47 -7.68 -17.17 15.21
N GLY A 48 -8.54 -16.18 14.90
CA GLY A 48 -8.89 -15.09 15.81
C GLY A 48 -8.00 -13.84 15.64
N PRO A 49 -8.04 -12.89 16.59
CA PRO A 49 -7.29 -11.64 16.49
C PRO A 49 -5.79 -11.87 16.31
N VAL A 50 -5.21 -11.23 15.31
CA VAL A 50 -3.78 -11.35 15.00
C VAL A 50 -3.10 -10.01 15.23
N ALA A 51 -2.54 -9.82 16.43
CA ALA A 51 -1.80 -8.63 16.82
C ALA A 51 -0.41 -8.97 17.35
N THR A 52 0.52 -8.03 17.19
CA THR A 52 1.85 -8.03 17.82
C THR A 52 1.77 -7.45 19.23
N ALA A 53 2.72 -7.83 20.09
CA ALA A 53 2.71 -7.44 21.50
C ALA A 53 2.89 -5.92 21.72
N ASP A 54 3.55 -5.24 20.79
CA ASP A 54 3.74 -3.78 20.76
C ASP A 54 2.58 -3.04 20.08
N GLY A 55 1.62 -3.76 19.49
CA GLY A 55 0.47 -3.19 18.78
C GLY A 55 0.77 -2.61 17.40
N TRP A 56 2.03 -2.66 16.93
CA TRP A 56 2.42 -2.00 15.67
C TRP A 56 1.81 -2.68 14.44
N LEU A 57 1.68 -4.01 14.51
CA LEU A 57 1.09 -4.85 13.48
C LEU A 57 -0.15 -5.53 14.05
N ASN A 58 -1.30 -5.30 13.42
CA ASN A 58 -2.57 -5.89 13.79
C ASN A 58 -3.44 -6.11 12.53
N LEU A 59 -4.13 -7.24 12.47
CA LEU A 59 -5.14 -7.52 11.46
C LEU A 59 -6.52 -7.22 12.01
N ASP A 60 -6.97 -6.00 11.77
CA ASP A 60 -8.30 -5.52 12.18
C ASP A 60 -9.39 -5.89 11.15
N PRO A 61 -10.68 -5.83 11.54
CA PRO A 61 -11.79 -6.12 10.64
C PRO A 61 -11.80 -5.29 9.36
N LEU A 62 -11.25 -4.07 9.41
CA LEU A 62 -11.10 -3.20 8.25
C LEU A 62 -10.05 -3.73 7.25
N GLY A 63 -8.93 -4.22 7.76
CA GLY A 63 -7.85 -4.78 6.95
C GLY A 63 -8.18 -6.11 6.30
N ILE A 64 -8.99 -6.96 6.92
CA ILE A 64 -9.34 -8.30 6.39
C ILE A 64 -9.84 -8.29 4.94
N PRO A 65 -10.90 -7.55 4.56
CA PRO A 65 -11.40 -7.55 3.19
C PRO A 65 -10.36 -7.02 2.19
N ILE A 66 -9.56 -6.04 2.62
CA ILE A 66 -8.52 -5.44 1.78
C ILE A 66 -7.38 -6.44 1.55
N LEU A 67 -6.91 -7.10 2.59
CA LEU A 67 -5.87 -8.13 2.51
C LEU A 67 -6.31 -9.30 1.62
N LEU A 68 -7.57 -9.75 1.76
CA LEU A 68 -8.14 -10.78 0.90
C LEU A 68 -8.18 -10.34 -0.56
N CYS A 69 -8.71 -9.14 -0.85
CA CYS A 69 -8.73 -8.59 -2.20
C CYS A 69 -7.34 -8.52 -2.83
N VAL A 70 -6.35 -7.99 -2.11
CA VAL A 70 -4.96 -7.87 -2.59
C VAL A 70 -4.34 -9.26 -2.81
N SER A 71 -4.53 -10.19 -1.88
CA SER A 71 -3.92 -11.53 -1.94
C SER A 71 -4.52 -12.38 -3.07
N VAL A 72 -5.85 -12.34 -3.25
CA VAL A 72 -6.54 -13.04 -4.34
C VAL A 72 -6.19 -12.43 -5.69
N LEU A 73 -6.18 -11.10 -5.80
CA LEU A 73 -5.75 -10.42 -7.03
C LEU A 73 -4.32 -10.83 -7.40
N PHE A 74 -3.39 -10.80 -6.42
CA PHE A 74 -2.01 -11.19 -6.66
C PHE A 74 -1.92 -12.67 -7.08
N LEU A 75 -2.68 -13.58 -6.47
CA LEU A 75 -2.74 -14.98 -6.88
C LEU A 75 -3.17 -15.12 -8.35
N CYS A 76 -4.27 -14.48 -8.76
CA CYS A 76 -4.74 -14.51 -10.15
C CYS A 76 -3.66 -14.02 -11.13
N LEU A 77 -3.01 -12.90 -10.81
CA LEU A 77 -1.94 -12.34 -11.63
C LEU A 77 -0.69 -13.22 -11.65
N SER A 78 -0.37 -13.87 -10.53
CA SER A 78 0.76 -14.78 -10.41
C SER A 78 0.58 -16.06 -11.23
N LEU A 79 -0.65 -16.54 -11.39
CA LEU A 79 -0.97 -17.69 -12.26
C LEU A 79 -0.83 -17.33 -13.74
N TYR A 80 -1.14 -16.08 -14.11
CA TYR A 80 -0.97 -15.57 -15.47
C TYR A 80 0.50 -15.27 -15.83
N ALA A 81 1.31 -14.85 -14.86
CA ALA A 81 2.68 -14.36 -15.07
C ALA A 81 3.63 -15.34 -15.81
N PRO A 82 3.68 -16.66 -15.50
CA PRO A 82 4.51 -17.61 -16.24
C PRO A 82 4.20 -17.67 -17.74
N GLY A 83 2.91 -17.67 -18.10
CA GLY A 83 2.46 -17.65 -19.49
C GLY A 83 2.86 -16.36 -20.20
N TYR A 84 2.61 -15.22 -19.56
CA TYR A 84 2.98 -13.90 -20.07
C TYR A 84 4.50 -13.77 -20.33
N LEU A 85 5.32 -14.17 -19.36
CA LEU A 85 6.79 -14.07 -19.47
C LEU A 85 7.37 -15.11 -20.44
N ARG A 86 6.72 -16.27 -20.61
CA ARG A 86 7.10 -17.26 -21.62
C ARG A 86 6.96 -16.72 -23.05
N LEU A 87 6.04 -15.80 -23.32
CA LEU A 87 5.90 -15.12 -24.61
C LEU A 87 6.95 -14.00 -24.82
N ARG A 88 7.64 -13.58 -23.75
CA ARG A 88 8.60 -12.47 -23.74
C ARG A 88 10.01 -12.91 -23.34
N ARG A 89 10.47 -14.07 -23.83
CA ARG A 89 11.78 -14.67 -23.49
C ARG A 89 12.99 -13.78 -23.75
N ASN A 90 12.86 -12.81 -24.63
CA ASN A 90 13.93 -11.87 -24.96
C ASN A 90 14.14 -10.80 -23.89
N ARG A 91 13.31 -10.77 -22.83
CA ARG A 91 13.41 -9.80 -21.73
C ARG A 91 13.76 -10.50 -20.42
N PRO A 92 14.80 -10.06 -19.71
CA PRO A 92 15.15 -10.62 -18.42
C PRO A 92 14.02 -10.34 -17.43
N ASN A 93 13.58 -11.36 -16.71
CA ASN A 93 12.45 -11.24 -15.76
C ASN A 93 12.87 -11.23 -14.29
N ARG A 94 14.18 -11.10 -14.00
CA ARG A 94 14.73 -11.16 -12.63
C ARG A 94 14.17 -10.06 -11.74
N ILE A 95 14.39 -8.82 -12.13
CA ILE A 95 13.94 -7.64 -11.39
C ILE A 95 12.41 -7.63 -11.34
N PHE A 96 11.75 -7.93 -12.48
CA PHE A 96 10.30 -7.98 -12.57
C PHE A 96 9.66 -8.95 -11.56
N CYS A 97 10.08 -10.22 -11.52
CA CYS A 97 9.54 -11.19 -10.57
C CYS A 97 9.85 -10.81 -9.11
N THR A 98 11.05 -10.30 -8.86
CA THR A 98 11.47 -9.86 -7.52
C THR A 98 10.60 -8.70 -7.03
N CYS A 99 10.40 -7.69 -7.86
CA CYS A 99 9.57 -6.52 -7.57
C CYS A 99 8.11 -6.89 -7.33
N LEU A 100 7.52 -7.80 -8.14
CA LEU A 100 6.15 -8.26 -7.91
C LEU A 100 5.99 -8.93 -6.53
N LEU A 101 6.94 -9.78 -6.13
CA LEU A 101 6.91 -10.45 -4.83
C LEU A 101 7.09 -9.45 -3.68
N LEU A 102 8.01 -8.49 -3.81
CA LEU A 102 8.15 -7.42 -2.82
C LEU A 102 6.89 -6.55 -2.75
N GLN A 103 6.24 -6.26 -3.88
CA GLN A 103 4.99 -5.50 -3.93
C GLN A 103 3.89 -6.22 -3.13
N MET A 104 3.76 -7.54 -3.25
CA MET A 104 2.84 -8.34 -2.43
C MET A 104 3.12 -8.20 -0.93
N GLY A 105 4.40 -8.30 -0.54
CA GLY A 105 4.82 -8.16 0.86
C GLY A 105 4.55 -6.77 1.41
N MET A 106 4.93 -5.72 0.68
CA MET A 106 4.74 -4.34 1.09
C MET A 106 3.26 -3.97 1.18
N MET A 107 2.42 -4.38 0.22
CA MET A 107 0.97 -4.18 0.29
C MET A 107 0.35 -4.89 1.49
N SER A 108 0.80 -6.11 1.79
CA SER A 108 0.36 -6.82 3.00
C SER A 108 0.76 -6.04 4.26
N LEU A 109 2.00 -5.54 4.33
CA LEU A 109 2.50 -4.74 5.45
C LEU A 109 1.68 -3.47 5.67
N VAL A 110 1.25 -2.77 4.60
CA VAL A 110 0.36 -1.60 4.71
C VAL A 110 -0.92 -1.97 5.45
N VAL A 111 -1.52 -3.12 5.15
CA VAL A 111 -2.79 -3.54 5.76
C VAL A 111 -2.63 -3.84 7.24
N PHE A 112 -1.54 -4.53 7.62
CA PHE A 112 -1.26 -4.86 9.03
C PHE A 112 -0.80 -3.66 9.87
N ALA A 113 -0.27 -2.60 9.25
CA ALA A 113 0.36 -1.51 9.99
C ALA A 113 -0.68 -0.66 10.76
N HIS A 114 -0.69 -0.81 12.08
CA HIS A 114 -1.42 0.05 13.01
C HIS A 114 -0.57 1.24 13.47
N HIS A 115 0.76 1.12 13.44
CA HIS A 115 1.63 2.28 13.57
C HIS A 115 1.63 3.08 12.24
N LEU A 116 1.03 4.27 12.24
CA LEU A 116 0.76 5.06 11.01
C LEU A 116 2.05 5.52 10.32
N GLY A 117 3.15 5.68 11.09
CA GLY A 117 4.48 5.90 10.50
C GLY A 117 5.03 4.67 9.77
N LEU A 118 4.74 3.46 10.25
CA LEU A 118 5.14 2.23 9.57
C LEU A 118 4.28 2.01 8.31
N MET A 119 2.99 2.32 8.40
CA MET A 119 2.08 2.31 7.25
C MET A 119 2.60 3.25 6.15
N TRP A 120 3.04 4.45 6.50
CA TRP A 120 3.68 5.39 5.58
C TRP A 120 4.91 4.79 4.91
N VAL A 121 5.84 4.21 5.67
CA VAL A 121 7.05 3.55 5.14
C VAL A 121 6.67 2.43 4.16
N ALA A 122 5.70 1.60 4.53
CA ALA A 122 5.22 0.50 3.70
C ALA A 122 4.60 1.01 2.39
N ILE A 123 3.80 2.08 2.45
CA ILE A 123 3.21 2.70 1.26
C ILE A 123 4.30 3.29 0.35
N GLU A 124 5.35 3.94 0.88
CA GLU A 124 6.43 4.42 0.02
C GLU A 124 7.25 3.27 -0.56
N ALA A 125 7.49 2.22 0.22
CA ALA A 125 8.15 1.02 -0.26
C ALA A 125 7.39 0.40 -1.44
N THR A 126 6.04 0.42 -1.43
CA THR A 126 5.26 0.00 -2.62
C THR A 126 5.56 0.86 -3.85
N THR A 127 5.81 2.17 -3.71
CA THR A 127 6.24 3.05 -4.82
C THR A 127 7.56 2.55 -5.40
N LEU A 128 8.55 2.38 -4.52
CA LEU A 128 9.92 2.04 -4.90
C LEU A 128 10.00 0.68 -5.60
N VAL A 129 9.28 -0.32 -5.08
CA VAL A 129 9.30 -1.67 -5.69
C VAL A 129 8.45 -1.76 -6.97
N SER A 130 7.43 -0.90 -7.13
CA SER A 130 6.60 -0.89 -8.34
C SER A 130 7.30 -0.19 -9.51
N SER A 131 8.08 0.88 -9.26
CA SER A 131 8.68 1.70 -10.31
C SER A 131 9.52 0.91 -11.33
N PRO A 132 10.43 -0.02 -10.95
CA PRO A 132 11.15 -0.86 -11.91
C PRO A 132 10.24 -1.76 -12.76
N SER A 133 9.08 -2.16 -12.22
CA SER A 133 8.12 -2.99 -12.94
C SER A 133 7.36 -2.22 -14.03
N LEU A 134 7.17 -0.90 -13.87
CA LEU A 134 6.61 -0.05 -14.92
C LEU A 134 7.56 0.04 -16.14
N TYR A 135 8.87 0.07 -15.90
CA TYR A 135 9.89 0.13 -16.94
C TYR A 135 10.17 -1.21 -17.66
N PHE A 136 9.37 -2.26 -17.42
CA PHE A 136 9.59 -3.59 -18.00
C PHE A 136 9.67 -3.60 -19.54
N ASN A 137 8.92 -2.73 -20.22
CA ASN A 137 8.92 -2.63 -21.68
C ASN A 137 10.20 -1.96 -22.25
N GLN A 138 10.99 -1.28 -21.43
CA GLN A 138 12.24 -0.59 -21.78
C GLN A 138 12.13 0.37 -22.99
N THR A 139 10.96 1.00 -23.16
CA THR A 139 10.74 2.06 -24.14
C THR A 139 10.95 3.44 -23.48
N PRO A 140 11.25 4.50 -24.26
CA PRO A 140 11.33 5.86 -23.73
C PRO A 140 10.06 6.28 -22.98
N ARG A 141 8.88 5.90 -23.49
CA ARG A 141 7.59 6.17 -22.86
C ARG A 141 7.41 5.42 -21.54
N SER A 142 7.81 4.14 -21.47
CA SER A 142 7.78 3.39 -20.20
C SER A 142 8.74 3.95 -19.14
N LEU A 143 9.86 4.54 -19.58
CA LEU A 143 10.79 5.23 -18.68
C LEU A 143 10.16 6.52 -18.13
N GLU A 144 9.58 7.33 -19.01
CA GLU A 144 8.87 8.55 -18.64
C GLU A 144 7.71 8.25 -17.66
N ALA A 145 6.90 7.23 -17.94
CA ALA A 145 5.82 6.79 -17.08
C ALA A 145 6.32 6.33 -15.70
N ALA A 146 7.42 5.56 -15.65
CA ALA A 146 8.01 5.11 -14.39
C ALA A 146 8.56 6.27 -13.55
N TRP A 147 9.16 7.28 -14.19
CA TRP A 147 9.65 8.49 -13.53
C TRP A 147 8.52 9.39 -13.03
N LYS A 148 7.51 9.64 -13.86
CA LYS A 148 6.31 10.41 -13.46
C LYS A 148 5.61 9.75 -12.27
N TYR A 149 5.41 8.43 -12.34
CA TYR A 149 4.86 7.65 -11.24
C TYR A 149 5.67 7.83 -9.96
N LEU A 150 6.98 7.61 -10.03
CA LEU A 150 7.86 7.71 -8.87
C LEU A 150 7.82 9.11 -8.26
N LEU A 151 8.04 10.17 -9.06
CA LEU A 151 8.11 11.54 -8.57
C LEU A 151 6.77 12.03 -8.00
N ILE A 152 5.67 11.86 -8.73
CA ILE A 152 4.36 12.37 -8.30
C ILE A 152 3.88 11.61 -7.05
N CYS A 153 4.03 10.28 -7.03
CA CYS A 153 3.68 9.50 -5.83
C CYS A 153 4.58 9.84 -4.64
N SER A 154 5.90 9.94 -4.80
CA SER A 154 6.79 10.27 -3.69
C SER A 154 6.53 11.68 -3.13
N VAL A 155 6.19 12.67 -3.97
CA VAL A 155 5.76 14.00 -3.49
C VAL A 155 4.45 13.90 -2.71
N GLY A 156 3.47 13.14 -3.21
CA GLY A 156 2.23 12.87 -2.47
C GLY A 156 2.51 12.21 -1.12
N ILE A 157 3.35 11.18 -1.09
CA ILE A 157 3.69 10.48 0.15
C ILE A 157 4.53 11.37 1.10
N ALA A 158 5.35 12.29 0.60
CA ALA A 158 5.98 13.32 1.44
C ALA A 158 4.94 14.26 2.10
N LEU A 159 3.87 14.64 1.39
CA LEU A 159 2.75 15.37 2.00
C LEU A 159 2.01 14.54 3.05
N ALA A 160 1.85 13.23 2.82
CA ALA A 160 1.28 12.33 3.83
C ALA A 160 2.18 12.20 5.07
N LEU A 161 3.52 12.25 4.91
CA LEU A 161 4.45 12.29 6.04
C LEU A 161 4.24 13.56 6.87
N LEU A 162 4.16 14.72 6.20
CA LEU A 162 3.87 15.99 6.86
C LEU A 162 2.54 15.94 7.63
N GLY A 163 1.51 15.36 7.03
CA GLY A 163 0.23 15.16 7.71
C GLY A 163 0.31 14.22 8.92
N SER A 164 1.18 13.21 8.87
CA SER A 164 1.46 12.35 10.03
C SER A 164 2.13 13.14 11.16
N PHE A 165 3.03 14.08 10.84
CA PHE A 165 3.60 14.98 11.84
C PHE A 165 2.56 15.94 12.43
N PHE A 166 1.65 16.48 11.62
CA PHE A 166 0.54 17.29 12.14
C PHE A 166 -0.38 16.49 13.06
N LEU A 167 -0.61 15.21 12.77
CA LEU A 167 -1.40 14.33 13.63
C LEU A 167 -0.70 14.07 14.98
N ALA A 168 0.59 13.75 14.95
CA ALA A 168 1.38 13.59 16.18
C ALA A 168 1.43 14.89 16.99
N TYR A 169 1.56 16.04 16.32
CA TYR A 169 1.54 17.35 16.97
C TYR A 169 0.17 17.73 17.52
N SER A 170 -0.91 17.27 16.88
CA SER A 170 -2.28 17.41 17.39
C SER A 170 -2.45 16.72 18.73
N ALA A 171 -1.86 15.52 18.90
CA ALA A 171 -1.84 14.81 20.18
C ALA A 171 -1.05 15.57 21.25
N LEU A 172 0.16 16.05 20.92
CA LEU A 172 0.97 16.88 21.83
C LEU A 172 0.23 18.15 22.29
N LYS A 173 -0.44 18.84 21.37
CA LYS A 173 -1.25 20.03 21.70
C LYS A 173 -2.53 19.71 22.46
N GLY A 174 -2.98 18.46 22.42
CA GLY A 174 -4.03 17.91 23.25
C GLY A 174 -3.61 17.55 24.68
N GLY A 175 -2.32 17.71 25.03
CA GLY A 175 -1.77 17.31 26.33
C GLY A 175 -1.43 15.81 26.42
N LEU A 176 -1.44 15.10 25.28
CA LEU A 176 -1.05 13.69 25.20
C LEU A 176 0.44 13.55 24.88
N HIS A 177 0.98 12.35 25.06
CA HIS A 177 2.27 12.00 24.48
C HIS A 177 2.15 11.92 22.94
N SER A 178 3.23 12.26 22.24
CA SER A 178 3.30 12.09 20.78
C SER A 178 3.20 10.61 20.44
N THR A 179 2.17 10.23 19.69
CA THR A 179 1.95 8.85 19.23
C THR A 179 1.45 8.86 17.79
N LEU A 180 1.80 7.80 17.06
CA LEU A 180 1.26 7.47 15.75
C LEU A 180 0.63 6.08 15.76
N LEU A 181 0.39 5.51 16.94
CA LEU A 181 -0.34 4.26 17.06
C LEU A 181 -1.83 4.54 16.85
N PHE A 182 -2.43 3.84 15.91
CA PHE A 182 -3.83 4.02 15.53
C PHE A 182 -4.77 3.89 16.74
N ASP A 183 -4.58 2.87 17.58
CA ASP A 183 -5.45 2.59 18.73
C ASP A 183 -5.35 3.67 19.84
N ASP A 184 -4.15 4.21 20.08
CA ASP A 184 -3.95 5.34 21.01
C ASP A 184 -4.65 6.61 20.51
N LEU A 185 -4.55 6.87 19.20
CA LEU A 185 -5.16 8.05 18.58
C LEU A 185 -6.69 7.96 18.58
N ILE A 186 -7.25 6.77 18.38
CA ILE A 186 -8.71 6.54 18.46
C ILE A 186 -9.20 6.70 19.90
N SER A 187 -8.53 6.07 20.87
CA SER A 187 -8.95 6.11 22.29
C SER A 187 -8.88 7.51 22.89
N ASN A 188 -7.93 8.34 22.45
CA ASN A 188 -7.74 9.71 22.92
C ASN A 188 -8.21 10.78 21.92
N ALA A 189 -9.03 10.40 20.93
CA ALA A 189 -9.39 11.27 19.81
C ALA A 189 -10.04 12.60 20.26
N GLY A 190 -10.84 12.56 21.34
CA GLY A 190 -11.49 13.75 21.90
C GLY A 190 -10.54 14.81 22.47
N SER A 191 -9.30 14.43 22.78
CA SER A 191 -8.27 15.34 23.29
C SER A 191 -7.41 15.94 22.17
N LEU A 192 -7.50 15.44 20.93
CA LEU A 192 -6.70 15.92 19.81
C LEU A 192 -7.01 17.39 19.48
N SER A 193 -5.96 18.19 19.25
CA SER A 193 -6.12 19.58 18.84
C SER A 193 -6.73 19.67 17.43
N LYS A 194 -7.96 20.19 17.34
CA LYS A 194 -8.75 20.24 16.10
C LYS A 194 -8.07 20.94 14.91
N PRO A 195 -7.44 22.13 15.07
CA PRO A 195 -6.80 22.79 13.93
C PRO A 195 -5.69 21.93 13.30
N TRP A 196 -4.88 21.26 14.14
CA TRP A 196 -3.82 20.38 13.69
C TRP A 196 -4.35 19.07 13.13
N LEU A 197 -5.45 18.54 13.70
CA LEU A 197 -6.13 17.36 13.17
C LEU A 197 -6.72 17.61 11.78
N HIS A 198 -7.33 18.78 11.55
CA HIS A 198 -7.87 19.13 10.22
C HIS A 198 -6.75 19.35 9.19
N ALA A 199 -5.67 20.02 9.58
CA ALA A 199 -4.48 20.17 8.74
C ALA A 199 -3.86 18.80 8.40
N ALA A 200 -3.76 17.90 9.39
CA ALA A 200 -3.34 16.53 9.19
C ALA A 200 -4.26 15.82 8.19
N PHE A 201 -5.57 15.83 8.41
CA PHE A 201 -6.53 15.13 7.56
C PHE A 201 -6.44 15.59 6.09
N VAL A 202 -6.39 16.90 5.83
CA VAL A 202 -6.30 17.43 4.45
C VAL A 202 -4.97 17.02 3.79
N THR A 203 -3.85 17.16 4.49
CA THR A 203 -2.53 16.80 3.93
C THR A 203 -2.38 15.30 3.71
N LEU A 204 -2.89 14.46 4.63
CA LEU A 204 -2.97 13.00 4.49
C LEU A 204 -3.88 12.61 3.32
N LEU A 205 -5.03 13.27 3.16
CA LEU A 205 -5.96 13.02 2.07
C LEU A 205 -5.32 13.37 0.71
N VAL A 206 -4.62 14.49 0.60
CA VAL A 206 -3.87 14.84 -0.62
C VAL A 206 -2.75 13.83 -0.88
N GLY A 207 -2.00 13.44 0.14
CA GLY A 207 -0.86 12.55 -0.01
C GLY A 207 -1.24 11.12 -0.38
N TYR A 208 -2.08 10.47 0.42
CA TYR A 208 -2.60 9.13 0.09
C TYR A 208 -3.58 9.15 -1.09
N GLY A 209 -4.30 10.26 -1.29
CA GLY A 209 -5.12 10.47 -2.48
C GLY A 209 -4.29 10.51 -3.77
N THR A 210 -3.10 11.10 -3.73
CA THR A 210 -2.14 11.03 -4.86
C THR A 210 -1.79 9.59 -5.19
N LYS A 211 -1.58 8.74 -4.16
CA LYS A 211 -1.30 7.30 -4.33
C LYS A 211 -2.49 6.52 -4.91
N MET A 212 -3.72 6.93 -4.61
CA MET A 212 -4.95 6.40 -5.24
C MET A 212 -5.21 6.96 -6.65
N GLY A 213 -4.51 8.05 -7.00
CA GLY A 213 -4.74 8.81 -8.22
C GLY A 213 -6.06 9.58 -8.19
N LEU A 214 -6.36 10.24 -7.07
CA LEU A 214 -7.42 11.25 -6.97
C LEU A 214 -6.97 12.59 -7.59
N ALA A 215 -7.90 13.39 -8.07
CA ALA A 215 -7.59 14.70 -8.65
C ALA A 215 -7.09 15.69 -7.58
N PRO A 216 -6.20 16.64 -7.92
CA PRO A 216 -5.61 16.89 -9.24
C PRO A 216 -4.32 16.09 -9.52
N MET A 217 -3.81 15.33 -8.54
CA MET A 217 -2.51 14.64 -8.63
C MET A 217 -2.59 13.30 -9.38
N HIS A 218 -3.66 13.05 -10.14
CA HIS A 218 -3.89 11.80 -10.87
C HIS A 218 -3.09 11.68 -12.18
N THR A 219 -2.32 12.70 -12.56
CA THR A 219 -1.65 12.80 -13.87
C THR A 219 -0.64 11.68 -14.15
N TRP A 220 -0.10 11.04 -13.11
CA TRP A 220 0.74 9.86 -13.26
C TRP A 220 -0.04 8.62 -13.74
N LYS A 221 -1.34 8.55 -13.44
CA LYS A 221 -2.18 7.35 -13.59
C LYS A 221 -2.41 7.00 -15.07
N PRO A 222 -2.82 7.91 -15.97
CA PRO A 222 -2.97 7.56 -17.39
C PRO A 222 -1.68 7.01 -18.02
N ASP A 223 -0.55 7.69 -17.77
CA ASP A 223 0.75 7.30 -18.34
C ASP A 223 1.24 5.96 -17.79
N ALA A 224 1.13 5.74 -16.48
CA ALA A 224 1.50 4.47 -15.85
C ALA A 224 0.70 3.29 -16.42
N TYR A 225 -0.61 3.46 -16.61
CA TYR A 225 -1.47 2.38 -17.11
C TYR A 225 -1.31 2.15 -18.61
N GLY A 226 -1.03 3.21 -19.37
CA GLY A 226 -0.77 3.11 -20.81
C GLY A 226 0.51 2.35 -21.14
N GLU A 227 1.54 2.47 -20.30
CA GLU A 227 2.86 1.89 -20.57
C GLU A 227 3.19 0.63 -19.76
N ALA A 228 2.51 0.38 -18.65
CA ALA A 228 2.78 -0.78 -17.79
C ALA A 228 2.36 -2.12 -18.43
N PRO A 229 3.07 -3.22 -18.13
CA PRO A 229 2.56 -4.56 -18.38
C PRO A 229 1.18 -4.76 -17.74
N GLY A 230 0.27 -5.50 -18.40
CA GLY A 230 -1.07 -5.73 -17.86
C GLY A 230 -1.10 -6.29 -16.42
N ILE A 231 -0.11 -7.11 -16.05
CA ILE A 231 0.09 -7.60 -14.68
C ILE A 231 0.30 -6.45 -13.69
N VAL A 232 1.18 -5.50 -14.04
CA VAL A 232 1.50 -4.33 -13.20
C VAL A 232 0.32 -3.37 -13.17
N GLY A 233 -0.31 -3.09 -14.31
CA GLY A 233 -1.50 -2.23 -14.37
C GLY A 233 -2.64 -2.73 -13.49
N ALA A 234 -2.93 -4.04 -13.51
CA ALA A 234 -3.94 -4.64 -12.64
C ALA A 234 -3.57 -4.53 -11.14
N LEU A 235 -2.29 -4.71 -10.81
CA LEU A 235 -1.75 -4.53 -9.45
C LEU A 235 -1.84 -3.09 -8.95
N LEU A 236 -1.57 -2.11 -9.81
CA LEU A 236 -1.75 -0.70 -9.49
C LEU A 236 -3.23 -0.38 -9.25
N ALA A 237 -4.13 -0.91 -10.08
CA ALA A 237 -5.57 -0.70 -9.93
C ALA A 237 -6.14 -1.30 -8.67
N GLY A 238 -6.07 -2.62 -8.52
CA GLY A 238 -6.75 -3.33 -7.45
C GLY A 238 -5.91 -3.51 -6.18
N GLY A 239 -4.58 -3.47 -6.29
CA GLY A 239 -3.69 -3.63 -5.13
C GLY A 239 -3.35 -2.29 -4.49
N LEU A 240 -2.72 -1.42 -5.27
CA LEU A 240 -2.12 -0.19 -4.75
C LEU A 240 -3.16 0.85 -4.34
N THR A 241 -4.24 1.00 -5.12
CA THR A 241 -5.36 1.89 -4.76
C THR A 241 -5.95 1.51 -3.41
N ASN A 242 -6.09 0.21 -3.13
CA ASN A 242 -6.61 -0.28 -1.85
C ASN A 242 -5.68 0.02 -0.66
N CYS A 243 -4.36 0.06 -0.88
CA CYS A 243 -3.39 0.46 0.13
C CYS A 243 -3.51 1.96 0.50
N GLY A 244 -3.73 2.84 -0.49
CA GLY A 244 -4.03 4.24 -0.21
C GLY A 244 -5.39 4.42 0.47
N PHE A 245 -6.37 3.61 0.09
CA PHE A 245 -7.72 3.65 0.63
C PHE A 245 -7.77 3.29 2.12
N ILE A 246 -7.13 2.19 2.54
CA ILE A 246 -7.10 1.81 3.96
C ILE A 246 -6.44 2.89 4.82
N ALA A 247 -5.39 3.54 4.32
CA ALA A 247 -4.76 4.64 5.02
C ALA A 247 -5.76 5.77 5.26
N ILE A 248 -6.46 6.24 4.22
CA ILE A 248 -7.49 7.29 4.34
C ILE A 248 -8.60 6.87 5.32
N LEU A 249 -9.07 5.62 5.27
CA LEU A 249 -10.10 5.13 6.19
C LEU A 249 -9.63 5.14 7.65
N ARG A 250 -8.38 4.78 7.95
CA ARG A 250 -7.84 4.88 9.32
C ARG A 250 -7.86 6.33 9.81
N PHE A 251 -7.40 7.29 9.01
CA PHE A 251 -7.44 8.71 9.43
C PHE A 251 -8.86 9.28 9.49
N GLN A 252 -9.76 8.79 8.62
CA GLN A 252 -11.18 9.09 8.68
C GLN A 252 -11.76 8.66 10.04
N MET A 253 -11.47 7.44 10.50
CA MET A 253 -11.92 6.92 11.79
C MET A 253 -11.40 7.76 12.97
N ILE A 254 -10.11 8.14 12.95
CA ILE A 254 -9.52 9.00 13.99
C ILE A 254 -10.26 10.34 14.05
N THR A 255 -10.48 10.97 12.90
CA THR A 255 -11.11 12.29 12.84
C THR A 255 -12.60 12.23 13.20
N GLN A 256 -13.28 11.13 12.85
CA GLN A 256 -14.66 10.87 13.29
C GLN A 256 -14.75 10.66 14.80
N ALA A 257 -13.82 9.91 15.40
CA ALA A 257 -13.76 9.70 16.84
C ALA A 257 -13.51 11.00 17.62
N ALA A 258 -12.85 11.99 17.00
CA ALA A 258 -12.66 13.34 17.57
C ALA A 258 -13.93 14.24 17.47
N GLY A 259 -15.04 13.71 16.95
CA GLY A 259 -16.31 14.43 16.82
C GLY A 259 -16.44 15.30 15.57
N ASP A 260 -15.53 15.16 14.60
CA ASP A 260 -15.48 16.01 13.40
C ASP A 260 -15.99 15.28 12.13
N ALA A 261 -16.98 14.41 12.28
CA ALA A 261 -17.53 13.60 11.18
C ALA A 261 -18.07 14.43 10.00
N ALA A 262 -18.69 15.59 10.28
CA ALA A 262 -19.22 16.47 9.24
C ALA A 262 -18.11 17.09 8.38
N PHE A 263 -16.98 17.45 8.99
CA PHE A 263 -15.80 17.97 8.27
C PHE A 263 -15.25 16.91 7.32
N VAL A 264 -15.00 15.71 7.85
CA VAL A 264 -14.50 14.56 7.09
C VAL A 264 -15.40 14.25 5.89
N SER A 265 -16.71 14.15 6.12
CA SER A 265 -17.69 13.84 5.06
C SER A 265 -17.67 14.89 3.95
N ARG A 266 -17.71 16.19 4.29
CA ARG A 266 -17.67 17.27 3.30
C ARG A 266 -16.37 17.26 2.49
N THR A 267 -15.23 17.05 3.14
CA THR A 267 -13.93 17.02 2.47
C THR A 267 -13.83 15.81 1.53
N LEU A 268 -14.29 14.63 1.94
CA LEU A 268 -14.29 13.44 1.08
C LEU A 268 -15.27 13.56 -0.09
N ILE A 269 -16.48 14.10 0.13
CA ILE A 269 -17.43 14.38 -0.96
C ILE A 269 -16.84 15.39 -1.93
N GLY A 270 -16.24 16.48 -1.44
CA GLY A 270 -15.61 17.48 -2.29
C GLY A 270 -14.48 16.90 -3.14
N MET A 271 -13.61 16.08 -2.54
CA MET A 271 -12.54 15.39 -3.26
C MET A 271 -13.09 14.40 -4.30
N GLY A 272 -14.15 13.66 -3.95
CA GLY A 272 -14.81 12.71 -4.83
C GLY A 272 -15.52 13.37 -6.02
N LEU A 273 -16.13 14.56 -5.84
CA LEU A 273 -16.74 15.30 -6.95
C LEU A 273 -15.72 15.88 -7.93
N LEU A 274 -14.49 16.12 -7.46
CA LEU A 274 -13.40 16.63 -8.30
C LEU A 274 -12.63 15.52 -9.05
N SER A 275 -12.74 14.26 -8.60
CA SER A 275 -11.93 13.12 -9.07
C SER A 275 -12.70 12.21 -10.02
#